data_AF-A0A2V9LZ55-F1
#
_entry.id   AF-A0A2V9LZ55-F1
#
_cell.length_a   1.000
_cell.length_b   1.000
_cell.length_c   1.000
_cell.angle_alpha   90.00
_cell.angle_beta   90.00
_cell.angle_gamma   90.00
#
_symmetry.space_group_name_H-M   'P 1'
#
loop_
_entity.id
_entity.type
_entity.pdbx_description
1 polymer ?
#
loop_
_entity_poly.entity_id
_entity_poly.type
_entity_poly.pdbx_seq_one_letter_code
_entity_poly.pdbx_strand_id
1 'polypeptide(L)'
;ARVMDELTNRCDWSIHQDISKLPRSTVLHWMWQVKFAAAKNVAQVSDKMLHACGGTGYKPALGIERYLRDGKAGWVMGPTNEVLRQFVGKAALLGFESLDYWNQAINERLLHNELKKLDKSARRELAEKLLAELAEK
;
A
#
# COMPACT_ATOMS: atom_id res chain seq x y z
N ALA A 1 -11.38 3.10 16.43
CA ALA A 1 -12.58 2.36 15.99
C ALA A 1 -13.75 3.31 15.80
N ARG A 2 -14.29 3.94 16.87
CA ARG A 2 -15.47 4.82 16.80
C ARG A 2 -15.49 5.85 15.64
N VAL A 3 -14.40 6.58 15.42
CA VAL A 3 -14.31 7.56 14.32
C VAL A 3 -14.47 6.90 12.94
N MET A 4 -13.92 5.70 12.74
CA MET A 4 -14.12 4.96 11.50
C MET A 4 -15.57 4.54 11.33
N ASP A 5 -16.20 4.05 12.40
CA ASP A 5 -17.60 3.64 12.38
C ASP A 5 -18.53 4.83 12.09
N GLU A 6 -18.23 6.00 12.65
CA GLU A 6 -18.95 7.24 12.36
C GLU A 6 -18.77 7.65 10.88
N LEU A 7 -17.55 7.62 10.36
CA LEU A 7 -17.24 8.01 8.98
C LEU A 7 -17.78 7.05 7.92
N THR A 8 -17.94 5.77 8.23
CA THR A 8 -18.45 4.74 7.31
C THR A 8 -19.94 4.47 7.49
N ASN A 9 -20.66 5.27 8.29
CA ASN A 9 -22.05 5.02 8.66
C ASN A 9 -22.27 3.59 9.18
N ARG A 10 -21.42 3.15 10.11
CA ARG A 10 -21.35 1.79 10.66
C ARG A 10 -21.13 0.73 9.58
N CYS A 11 -20.18 1.00 8.68
CA CYS A 11 -19.89 0.15 7.53
C CYS A 11 -21.12 -0.10 6.65
N ASP A 12 -21.87 0.95 6.31
CA ASP A 12 -22.94 0.86 5.31
C ASP A 12 -22.34 0.80 3.90
N TRP A 13 -22.42 -0.38 3.27
CA TRP A 13 -21.88 -0.62 1.93
C TRP A 13 -22.88 -0.32 0.80
N SER A 14 -24.10 0.15 1.10
CA SER A 14 -25.13 0.41 0.09
C SER A 14 -24.68 1.40 -0.99
N ILE A 15 -23.82 2.36 -0.62
CA ILE A 15 -23.27 3.36 -1.55
C ILE A 15 -22.42 2.75 -2.67
N HIS A 16 -21.88 1.53 -2.47
CA HIS A 16 -21.03 0.82 -3.43
C HIS A 16 -21.83 -0.07 -4.39
N GLN A 17 -23.17 -0.03 -4.34
CA GLN A 17 -24.02 -0.56 -5.42
C GLN A 17 -23.73 0.14 -6.75
N ASP A 18 -23.35 1.42 -6.68
CA ASP A 18 -22.76 2.14 -7.79
C ASP A 18 -21.27 1.79 -7.90
N ILE A 19 -20.91 1.01 -8.93
CA ILE A 19 -19.55 0.55 -9.18
C ILE A 19 -18.55 1.68 -9.46
N SER A 20 -19.02 2.89 -9.78
CA SER A 20 -18.16 4.06 -9.94
C SER A 20 -17.64 4.58 -8.60
N LYS A 21 -18.33 4.26 -7.49
CA LYS A 21 -17.96 4.70 -6.14
C LYS A 21 -16.99 3.72 -5.50
N LEU A 22 -15.70 4.03 -5.65
CA LEU A 22 -14.63 3.27 -5.01
C LEU A 22 -14.68 3.44 -3.47
N PRO A 23 -14.37 2.40 -2.68
CA PRO A 23 -14.25 2.47 -1.22
C PRO A 23 -12.95 3.19 -0.81
N ARG A 24 -12.89 4.49 -1.09
CA ARG A 24 -11.78 5.37 -0.72
C ARG A 24 -12.10 6.05 0.61
N SER A 25 -11.17 5.98 1.54
CA SER A 25 -11.31 6.63 2.84
C SER A 25 -10.68 8.02 2.81
N THR A 26 -11.42 9.03 3.27
CA THR A 26 -10.88 10.39 3.49
C THR A 26 -9.86 10.44 4.62
N VAL A 27 -9.81 9.41 5.47
CA VAL A 27 -8.88 9.29 6.60
C VAL A 27 -7.72 8.32 6.32
N LEU A 28 -7.41 8.10 5.05
CA LEU A 28 -6.38 7.15 4.62
C LEU A 28 -5.00 7.41 5.28
N HIS A 29 -4.63 8.68 5.45
CA HIS A 29 -3.41 9.06 6.16
C HIS A 29 -3.35 8.50 7.59
N TRP A 30 -4.46 8.56 8.31
CA TRP A 30 -4.57 7.99 9.66
C TRP A 30 -4.51 6.47 9.63
N MET A 31 -5.16 5.84 8.65
CA MET A 31 -5.13 4.38 8.48
C MET A 31 -3.70 3.86 8.23
N TRP A 32 -2.89 4.61 7.46
CA TRP A 32 -1.48 4.30 7.26
C TRP A 32 -0.68 4.33 8.57
N GLN A 33 -0.89 5.35 9.39
CA GLN A 33 -0.23 5.45 10.70
C GLN A 33 -0.64 4.32 11.64
N VAL A 34 -1.94 3.97 11.66
CA VAL A 34 -2.46 2.86 12.45
C VAL A 34 -1.85 1.53 12.01
N LYS A 35 -1.83 1.23 10.70
CA LYS A 35 -1.20 0.02 10.17
C LYS A 35 0.28 -0.04 10.55
N PHE A 36 1.00 1.06 10.36
CA PHE A 36 2.42 1.15 10.70
C PHE A 36 2.67 0.87 12.20
N ALA A 37 1.93 1.53 13.08
CA ALA A 37 2.07 1.38 14.52
C ALA A 37 1.70 -0.04 14.99
N ALA A 38 0.58 -0.59 14.50
CA ALA A 38 0.14 -1.93 14.85
C ALA A 38 1.14 -3.00 14.38
N ALA A 39 1.56 -2.95 13.11
CA ALA A 39 2.53 -3.91 12.56
C ALA A 39 3.88 -3.82 13.27
N LYS A 40 4.35 -2.61 13.59
CA LYS A 40 5.58 -2.42 14.34
C LYS A 40 5.50 -3.01 15.74
N ASN A 41 4.41 -2.74 16.45
CA ASN A 41 4.22 -3.23 17.81
C ASN A 41 4.10 -4.75 17.86
N VAL A 42 3.30 -5.35 16.98
CA VAL A 42 3.14 -6.82 16.94
C VAL A 42 4.48 -7.49 16.67
N ALA A 43 5.24 -7.02 15.67
CA ALA A 43 6.55 -7.59 15.35
C ALA A 43 7.52 -7.51 16.54
N GLN A 44 7.57 -6.36 17.23
CA GLN A 44 8.41 -6.17 18.41
C GLN A 44 8.01 -7.09 19.57
N VAL A 45 6.71 -7.21 19.85
CA VAL A 45 6.21 -8.02 20.96
C VAL A 45 6.41 -9.51 20.68
N SER A 46 6.07 -10.00 19.48
CA SER A 46 6.24 -11.40 19.12
C SER A 46 7.70 -11.84 19.12
N ASP A 47 8.61 -10.97 18.67
CA ASP A 47 10.06 -11.23 18.73
C ASP A 47 10.54 -11.33 20.19
N LYS A 48 10.12 -10.40 21.04
CA LYS A 48 10.46 -10.42 22.47
C LYS A 48 9.90 -11.66 23.18
N MET A 49 8.70 -12.11 22.82
CA MET A 49 8.10 -13.33 23.35
C MET A 49 8.95 -14.56 22.99
N LEU A 50 9.37 -14.69 21.73
CA LEU A 50 10.21 -15.81 21.30
C LEU A 50 11.55 -15.82 22.04
N HIS A 51 12.21 -14.65 22.11
CA HIS A 51 13.46 -14.49 22.84
C HIS A 51 13.32 -14.86 24.32
N ALA A 52 12.25 -14.44 24.99
CA ALA A 52 12.00 -14.75 26.40
C ALA A 52 11.78 -16.25 26.66
N CYS A 53 11.16 -16.98 25.72
CA CYS A 53 10.89 -18.41 25.86
C CYS A 53 12.03 -19.32 25.38
N GLY A 54 13.06 -18.77 24.73
CA GLY A 54 14.17 -19.54 24.16
C GLY A 54 13.69 -20.64 23.20
N GLY A 55 14.39 -21.77 23.18
CA GLY A 55 14.05 -22.90 22.31
C GLY A 55 12.63 -23.47 22.52
N THR A 56 12.06 -23.32 23.72
CA THR A 56 10.68 -23.74 24.01
C THR A 56 9.67 -22.92 23.21
N GLY A 57 9.98 -21.67 22.86
CA GLY A 57 9.12 -20.80 22.05
C GLY A 57 8.84 -21.33 20.64
N TYR A 58 9.69 -22.22 20.12
CA TYR A 58 9.48 -22.89 18.82
C TYR A 58 8.51 -24.07 18.90
N LYS A 59 8.13 -24.53 20.10
CA LYS A 59 7.20 -25.65 20.25
C LYS A 59 5.77 -25.18 19.92
N PRO A 60 5.01 -25.95 19.11
CA PRO A 60 3.62 -25.62 18.79
C PRO A 60 2.71 -25.43 20.02
N ALA A 61 3.03 -26.08 21.14
CA ALA A 61 2.28 -25.97 22.39
C ALA A 61 2.22 -24.53 22.95
N LEU A 62 3.23 -23.69 22.70
CA LEU A 62 3.20 -22.27 23.08
C LEU A 62 2.66 -21.37 21.96
N GLY A 63 2.72 -21.80 20.71
CA GLY A 63 2.22 -21.06 19.53
C GLY A 63 2.98 -19.77 19.20
N ILE A 64 4.11 -19.46 19.87
CA ILE A 64 4.83 -18.19 19.71
C ILE A 64 5.44 -18.06 18.31
N GLU A 65 5.97 -19.14 17.74
CA GLU A 65 6.47 -19.15 16.35
C GLU A 65 5.42 -18.65 15.36
N ARG A 66 4.15 -19.04 15.58
CA ARG A 66 3.03 -18.68 14.72
C ARG A 66 2.76 -17.19 14.80
N TYR A 67 2.72 -16.64 16.01
CA TYR A 67 2.55 -15.20 16.22
C TYR A 67 3.69 -14.39 15.62
N LEU A 68 4.93 -14.88 15.69
CA LEU A 68 6.06 -14.24 15.04
C LEU A 68 5.91 -14.22 13.51
N ARG A 69 5.58 -15.38 12.92
CA ARG A 69 5.36 -15.53 11.48
C ARG A 69 4.23 -14.63 10.99
N ASP A 70 3.06 -14.70 11.65
CA ASP A 70 1.88 -13.91 11.28
C ASP A 70 2.07 -12.42 11.55
N GLY A 71 2.73 -12.07 12.65
CA GLY A 71 3.08 -10.69 12.99
C GLY A 71 3.97 -10.03 11.94
N LYS A 72 4.89 -10.81 11.34
CA LYS A 72 5.76 -10.32 10.25
C LYS A 72 4.95 -9.94 9.01
N ALA A 73 3.84 -10.61 8.75
CA ALA A 73 2.99 -10.34 7.59
C ALA A 73 2.51 -8.88 7.58
N GLY A 74 2.16 -8.31 8.73
CA GLY A 74 1.77 -6.90 8.83
C GLY A 74 2.83 -5.91 8.36
N TRP A 75 4.12 -6.27 8.51
CA TRP A 75 5.26 -5.43 8.12
C TRP A 75 5.55 -5.50 6.61
N VAL A 76 5.47 -6.70 6.03
CA VAL A 76 5.92 -6.97 4.66
C VAL A 76 4.80 -6.95 3.63
N MET A 77 3.54 -7.11 4.05
CA MET A 77 2.41 -7.06 3.13
C MET A 77 1.97 -5.63 2.84
N GLY A 78 1.61 -5.40 1.57
CA GLY A 78 1.32 -4.09 1.02
C GLY A 78 0.25 -3.27 1.78
N PRO A 79 0.42 -1.94 1.87
CA PRO A 79 1.70 -1.23 1.73
C PRO A 79 2.68 -1.64 2.86
N THR A 80 3.96 -1.88 2.54
CA THR A 80 4.96 -2.26 3.56
C THR A 80 5.21 -1.13 4.55
N ASN A 81 5.81 -1.42 5.70
CA ASN A 81 6.14 -0.39 6.69
C ASN A 81 7.09 0.69 6.16
N GLU A 82 8.01 0.35 5.27
CA GLU A 82 8.91 1.31 4.61
C GLU A 82 8.13 2.23 3.68
N VAL A 83 7.22 1.68 2.87
CA VAL A 83 6.32 2.44 1.99
C VAL A 83 5.39 3.34 2.82
N LEU A 84 4.83 2.83 3.91
CA LEU A 84 3.99 3.60 4.83
C LEU A 84 4.74 4.79 5.44
N ARG A 85 6.00 4.61 5.86
CA ARG A 85 6.83 5.74 6.35
C ARG A 85 7.01 6.80 5.26
N GLN A 86 7.22 6.38 4.02
CA GLN A 86 7.32 7.31 2.89
C GLN A 86 6.01 8.05 2.65
N PHE A 87 4.86 7.36 2.66
CA PHE A 87 3.55 7.99 2.48
C PHE A 87 3.24 8.99 3.58
N VAL A 88 3.41 8.60 4.85
CA VAL A 88 3.16 9.48 5.99
C VAL A 88 4.11 10.67 5.98
N GLY A 89 5.40 10.45 5.72
CA GLY A 89 6.40 11.51 5.68
C GLY A 89 6.17 12.51 4.55
N LYS A 90 5.92 12.03 3.33
CA LYS A 90 5.61 12.89 2.17
C LYS A 90 4.32 13.66 2.38
N ALA A 91 3.24 13.01 2.86
CA ALA A 91 2.00 13.72 3.16
C ALA A 91 2.21 14.84 4.18
N ALA A 92 3.01 14.60 5.23
CA ALA A 92 3.25 15.58 6.28
C ALA A 92 4.16 16.74 5.83
N LEU A 93 5.16 16.48 4.98
CA LEU A 93 6.15 17.48 4.57
C LEU A 93 5.79 18.21 3.27
N LEU A 94 5.12 17.53 2.34
CA LEU A 94 4.90 17.98 0.96
C LEU A 94 3.42 18.05 0.57
N GLY A 95 2.49 17.74 1.48
CA GLY A 95 1.07 17.66 1.19
C GLY A 95 0.63 16.30 0.61
N PHE A 96 -0.66 16.02 0.69
CA PHE A 96 -1.25 14.73 0.28
C PHE A 96 -1.25 14.56 -1.24
N GLU A 97 -1.31 15.66 -1.98
CA GLU A 97 -1.19 15.75 -3.44
C GLU A 97 0.16 15.27 -3.97
N SER A 98 1.19 15.25 -3.13
CA SER A 98 2.51 14.70 -3.47
C SER A 98 2.51 13.17 -3.56
N LEU A 99 1.42 12.51 -3.14
CA LEU A 99 1.29 11.06 -3.12
C LEU A 99 0.54 10.53 -4.33
N ASP A 100 1.23 9.72 -5.13
CA ASP A 100 0.59 8.82 -6.08
C ASP A 100 0.60 7.37 -5.56
N TYR A 101 -0.18 7.13 -4.51
CA TYR A 101 -0.19 5.85 -3.80
C TYR A 101 -0.97 4.74 -4.52
N TRP A 102 -1.64 5.05 -5.62
CA TRP A 102 -2.31 4.09 -6.52
C TRP A 102 -1.67 4.04 -7.91
N ASN A 103 -0.54 4.71 -8.12
CA ASN A 103 0.16 4.76 -9.41
C ASN A 103 -0.74 5.20 -10.58
N GLN A 104 -1.55 6.25 -10.35
CA GLN A 104 -2.47 6.82 -11.33
C GLN A 104 -1.90 8.06 -12.04
N ALA A 105 -0.86 8.70 -11.48
CA ALA A 105 -0.24 9.87 -12.07
C ALA A 105 0.81 9.46 -13.10
N ILE A 106 0.80 10.13 -14.25
CA ILE A 106 1.80 9.90 -15.30
C ILE A 106 3.13 10.47 -14.83
N ASN A 107 4.15 9.62 -14.77
CA ASN A 107 5.52 10.07 -14.54
C ASN A 107 6.11 10.57 -15.87
N GLU A 108 5.77 11.81 -16.25
CA GLU A 108 6.20 12.42 -17.52
C GLU A 108 7.72 12.38 -17.69
N ARG A 109 8.48 12.62 -16.62
CA ARG A 109 9.95 12.59 -16.67
C ARG A 109 10.47 11.20 -17.05
N LEU A 110 9.93 10.15 -16.43
CA LEU A 110 10.31 8.77 -16.78
C LEU A 110 9.90 8.46 -18.21
N LEU A 111 8.66 8.81 -18.59
CA LEU A 111 8.15 8.60 -19.95
C LEU A 111 9.06 9.27 -21.00
N HIS A 112 9.38 10.55 -20.83
CA HIS A 112 10.28 11.28 -21.72
C HIS A 112 11.68 10.66 -21.78
N ASN A 113 12.22 10.22 -20.63
CA ASN A 113 13.52 9.56 -20.57
C ASN A 113 13.52 8.24 -21.35
N GLU A 114 12.50 7.41 -21.21
CA GLU A 114 12.41 6.13 -21.93
C GLU A 114 12.14 6.35 -23.42
N LEU A 115 11.24 7.26 -23.79
CA LEU A 115 10.97 7.60 -25.19
C LEU A 115 12.22 8.13 -25.91
N LYS A 116 13.09 8.88 -25.20
CA LYS A 116 14.35 9.40 -25.77
C LYS A 116 15.35 8.29 -26.12
N LYS A 117 15.33 7.15 -25.42
CA LYS A 117 16.23 6.02 -25.67
C LYS A 117 15.85 5.22 -26.93
N LEU A 118 14.60 5.31 -27.39
CA LEU A 118 14.14 4.64 -28.59
C LEU A 118 14.79 5.24 -29.84
N ASP A 119 15.22 4.37 -30.75
CA ASP A 119 15.61 4.77 -32.09
C ASP A 119 14.38 5.19 -32.94
N LYS A 120 14.62 5.67 -34.15
CA LYS A 120 13.53 6.14 -35.02
C LYS A 120 12.57 5.03 -35.44
N SER A 121 13.05 3.79 -35.56
CA SER A 121 12.25 2.65 -35.98
C SER A 121 11.30 2.22 -34.86
N ALA A 122 11.84 1.97 -33.67
CA ALA A 122 11.09 1.58 -32.49
C ALA A 122 10.10 2.67 -32.05
N ARG A 123 10.44 3.95 -32.21
CA ARG A 123 9.52 5.05 -31.91
C ARG A 123 8.32 5.08 -32.88
N ARG A 124 8.54 4.77 -34.17
CA ARG A 124 7.45 4.68 -35.16
C ARG A 124 6.53 3.49 -34.84
N GLU A 125 7.11 2.33 -34.57
CA GLU A 125 6.34 1.12 -34.19
C GLU A 125 5.48 1.36 -32.96
N LEU A 126 6.03 1.97 -31.90
CA LEU A 126 5.27 2.33 -30.71
C LEU A 126 4.11 3.29 -31.04
N ALA A 127 4.34 4.30 -31.89
CA ALA A 127 3.31 5.24 -32.28
C ALA A 127 2.18 4.57 -33.08
N GLU A 128 2.52 3.70 -34.03
CA GLU A 128 1.54 2.94 -34.82
C GLU A 128 0.69 2.02 -33.92
N LYS A 129 1.32 1.33 -32.96
CA LYS A 129 0.61 0.51 -31.98
C LYS A 129 -0.37 1.32 -31.14
N LEU A 130 0.06 2.47 -30.61
CA LEU A 130 -0.81 3.34 -29.80
C LEU A 130 -1.99 3.91 -30.62
N LEU A 131 -1.75 4.25 -31.90
CA LEU A 131 -2.81 4.71 -32.80
C LEU A 131 -3.83 3.60 -33.11
N ALA A 132 -3.37 2.37 -33.30
CA ALA A 132 -4.25 1.21 -33.48
C ALA A 132 -5.12 0.94 -32.24
N GLU A 133 -4.52 0.94 -31.04
CA GLU A 133 -5.24 0.75 -29.77
C GLU A 133 -6.31 1.83 -29.51
N LEU A 134 -6.10 3.05 -30.01
CA LEU A 134 -7.09 4.13 -29.93
C LEU A 134 -8.26 3.94 -30.90
N ALA A 135 -8.05 3.25 -32.02
CA ALA A 135 -9.09 2.99 -33.02
C ALA A 135 -10.00 1.80 -32.65
N GLU A 136 -9.55 0.91 -31.76
CA GLU A 136 -10.32 -0.24 -31.27
C GLU A 136 -11.25 0.09 -30.08
N LYS A 137 -11.15 1.30 -29.50
CA LYS A 137 -12.00 1.80 -28.42
C LYS A 137 -13.13 2.69 -28.92
#